data_AF-A0AA38PMA9-F1
#
_entry.id   AF-A0AA38PMA9-F1
#
_cell.length_a   1.000
_cell.length_b   1.000
_cell.length_c   1.000
_cell.angle_alpha   90.00
_cell.angle_beta   90.00
_cell.angle_gamma   90.00
#
_symmetry.space_group_name_H-M   'P 1'
#
loop_
_entity.id
_entity.type
_entity.pdbx_description
1 polymer ?
#
loop_
_entity_poly.entity_id
_entity_poly.type
_entity_poly.pdbx_seq_one_letter_code
_entity_poly.pdbx_strand_id
1 'polypeptide(L)'
;VAFGELETIVVGGTDRGCALVYNIETEEVVQRLGYPGGSLVQPVSTFTLPGCHLIAIAGSTQEQPSSVILFEKSIPKALQQTAPPHAVGDLRKVSTSQNISVPNSIHIGFYLPKIVIKWASTIGALVFMFFILYYTMPKYLQLSTGFHHDDRASTLQKDDMKLRGAIEVDSDPSEDAMTWWVQRSNSDSDEKGFVLVE
;
A
#
# COMPACT_ATOMS: atom_id res chain seq x y z
N VAL A 1 -10.04 23.64 3.92
CA VAL A 1 -10.08 24.78 2.98
C VAL A 1 -8.68 24.98 2.44
N ALA A 2 -8.52 25.29 1.15
CA ALA A 2 -7.23 25.56 0.52
C ALA A 2 -7.36 26.69 -0.52
N PHE A 3 -6.32 27.53 -0.63
CA PHE A 3 -6.25 28.60 -1.64
C PHE A 3 -5.54 28.10 -2.90
N GLY A 4 -6.07 28.41 -4.07
CA GLY A 4 -5.53 27.97 -5.36
C GLY A 4 -5.36 29.12 -6.34
N GLU A 5 -4.76 28.83 -7.50
CA GLU A 5 -4.65 29.78 -8.62
C GLU A 5 -4.08 31.15 -8.20
N LEU A 6 -2.94 31.16 -7.50
CA LEU A 6 -2.33 32.39 -6.96
C LEU A 6 -3.27 33.18 -6.02
N GLU A 7 -4.01 32.47 -5.18
CA GLU A 7 -4.96 33.04 -4.22
C GLU A 7 -6.15 33.76 -4.89
N THR A 8 -6.50 33.41 -6.12
CA THR A 8 -7.72 33.93 -6.79
C THR A 8 -8.95 33.05 -6.51
N ILE A 9 -8.75 31.80 -6.08
CA ILE A 9 -9.82 30.89 -5.70
C ILE A 9 -9.62 30.32 -4.29
N VAL A 10 -10.74 30.01 -3.63
CA VAL A 10 -10.75 29.21 -2.41
C VAL A 10 -11.55 27.93 -2.63
N VAL A 11 -11.02 26.81 -2.15
CA VAL A 11 -11.65 25.50 -2.25
C VAL A 11 -12.01 24.99 -0.85
N GLY A 12 -13.29 24.75 -0.63
CA GLY A 12 -13.84 24.24 0.62
C GLY A 12 -14.48 22.86 0.44
N GLY A 13 -14.10 21.89 1.26
CA GLY A 13 -14.82 20.63 1.34
C GLY A 13 -16.14 20.79 2.12
N THR A 14 -17.15 20.00 1.78
CA THR A 14 -18.49 20.06 2.38
C THR A 14 -18.88 18.72 2.99
N ASP A 15 -19.93 18.72 3.82
CA ASP A 15 -20.58 17.53 4.37
C ASP A 15 -21.49 16.80 3.35
N ARG A 16 -21.59 17.29 2.11
CA ARG A 16 -22.48 16.79 1.05
C ARG A 16 -21.75 16.03 -0.06
N GLY A 17 -20.62 15.39 0.21
CA GLY A 17 -19.93 14.63 -0.83
C GLY A 17 -19.32 15.49 -1.93
N CYS A 18 -18.95 16.74 -1.65
CA CYS A 18 -18.35 17.60 -2.67
C CYS A 18 -17.42 18.65 -2.08
N ALA A 19 -16.59 19.23 -2.94
CA ALA A 19 -15.89 20.47 -2.68
C ALA A 19 -16.48 21.59 -3.54
N LEU A 20 -16.52 22.81 -2.99
CA LEU A 20 -16.95 24.02 -3.67
C LEU A 20 -15.73 24.89 -3.95
N VAL A 21 -15.64 25.36 -5.18
CA VAL A 21 -14.62 26.32 -5.64
C VAL A 21 -15.29 27.68 -5.72
N TYR A 22 -14.81 28.63 -4.90
CA TYR A 22 -15.26 30.01 -4.93
C TYR A 22 -14.21 30.88 -5.59
N ASN A 23 -14.66 31.84 -6.39
CA ASN A 23 -13.82 32.96 -6.82
C ASN A 23 -13.81 34.01 -5.70
N ILE A 24 -12.62 34.47 -5.32
CA ILE A 24 -12.46 35.39 -4.19
C ILE A 24 -12.91 36.82 -4.57
N GLU A 25 -12.75 37.22 -5.82
CA GLU A 25 -13.15 38.56 -6.29
C GLU A 25 -14.67 38.68 -6.44
N THR A 26 -15.32 37.64 -6.96
CA THR A 26 -16.78 37.67 -7.20
C THR A 26 -17.59 37.16 -6.02
N GLU A 27 -16.96 36.47 -5.06
CA GLU A 27 -17.61 35.77 -3.94
C GLU A 27 -18.61 34.68 -4.37
N GLU A 28 -18.58 34.27 -5.64
CA GLU A 28 -19.49 33.28 -6.20
C GLU A 28 -18.86 31.88 -6.28
N VAL A 29 -19.72 30.86 -6.20
CA VAL A 29 -19.33 29.47 -6.47
C VAL A 29 -19.15 29.31 -7.98
N VAL A 30 -17.91 29.05 -8.41
CA VAL A 30 -17.57 28.81 -9.81
C VAL A 30 -17.84 27.35 -10.20
N GLN A 31 -17.50 26.43 -9.30
CA GLN A 31 -17.55 25.01 -9.62
C GLN A 31 -17.84 24.15 -8.38
N ARG A 32 -18.56 23.04 -8.62
CA ARG A 32 -18.78 21.98 -7.65
C ARG A 32 -18.02 20.72 -8.08
N LEU A 33 -17.13 20.23 -7.22
CA LEU A 33 -16.32 19.05 -7.44
C LEU A 33 -16.91 17.88 -6.65
N GLY A 34 -17.56 16.94 -7.33
CA GLY A 34 -18.23 15.79 -6.70
C GLY A 34 -17.24 14.73 -6.21
N TYR A 35 -17.52 14.16 -5.04
CA TYR A 35 -16.86 12.97 -4.52
C TYR A 35 -17.86 11.80 -4.54
N PRO A 36 -17.55 10.68 -5.23
CA PRO A 36 -18.50 9.60 -5.52
C PRO A 36 -19.00 8.88 -4.26
N GLY A 37 -18.25 8.92 -3.16
CA GLY A 37 -18.67 8.30 -1.90
C GLY A 37 -19.77 9.06 -1.14
N GLY A 38 -20.19 10.24 -1.60
CA GLY A 38 -21.30 11.01 -1.00
C GLY A 38 -21.06 11.49 0.44
N SER A 39 -19.84 11.33 0.96
CA SER A 39 -19.49 11.56 2.37
C SER A 39 -18.95 12.97 2.64
N LEU A 40 -18.61 13.25 3.88
CA LEU A 40 -17.84 14.44 4.25
C LEU A 40 -16.54 14.54 3.42
N VAL A 41 -16.30 15.68 2.79
CA VAL A 41 -15.04 16.04 2.13
C VAL A 41 -14.35 17.07 3.00
N GLN A 42 -13.17 16.75 3.53
CA GLN A 42 -12.45 17.61 4.48
C GLN A 42 -11.02 17.89 4.03
N PRO A 43 -10.22 16.86 3.68
CA PRO A 43 -8.93 17.09 3.05
C PRO A 43 -9.14 17.70 1.66
N VAL A 44 -8.66 18.92 1.51
CA VAL A 44 -8.61 19.63 0.23
C VAL A 44 -7.21 20.20 0.11
N SER A 45 -6.57 19.98 -1.04
CA SER A 45 -5.26 20.53 -1.37
C SER A 45 -5.27 21.07 -2.80
N THR A 46 -4.49 22.11 -3.03
CA THR A 46 -4.37 22.81 -4.30
C THR A 46 -2.90 22.88 -4.69
N PHE A 47 -2.61 22.76 -5.98
CA PHE A 47 -1.25 22.93 -6.50
C PHE A 47 -1.31 23.60 -7.87
N THR A 48 -0.41 24.55 -8.11
CA THR A 48 -0.37 25.29 -9.38
C THR A 48 0.93 24.98 -10.11
N LEU A 49 0.79 24.54 -11.36
CA LEU A 49 1.88 24.26 -12.29
C LEU A 49 1.87 25.30 -13.43
N PRO A 50 2.98 25.48 -14.19
CA PRO A 50 3.05 26.42 -15.32
C PRO A 50 2.08 26.18 -16.49
N GLY A 51 1.17 25.20 -16.41
CA GLY A 51 0.17 24.94 -17.45
C GLY A 51 -1.17 24.40 -16.96
N CYS A 52 -1.29 24.10 -15.67
CA CYS A 52 -2.53 23.60 -15.09
C CYS A 52 -2.61 23.90 -13.60
N HIS A 53 -3.83 23.84 -13.08
CA HIS A 53 -4.11 23.87 -11.65
C HIS A 53 -4.67 22.52 -11.25
N LEU A 54 -4.17 21.99 -10.15
CA LEU A 54 -4.56 20.71 -9.58
C LEU A 54 -5.31 20.94 -8.28
N ILE A 55 -6.42 20.23 -8.10
CA ILE A 55 -7.20 20.21 -6.86
C ILE A 55 -7.37 18.76 -6.43
N ALA A 56 -6.84 18.40 -5.27
CA ALA A 56 -7.00 17.08 -4.68
C ALA A 56 -8.04 17.14 -3.56
N ILE A 57 -9.03 16.26 -3.59
CA ILE A 57 -10.04 16.10 -2.53
C ILE A 57 -10.06 14.65 -2.03
N ALA A 58 -10.38 14.46 -0.76
CA ALA A 58 -10.59 13.13 -0.20
C ALA A 58 -11.84 13.09 0.69
N GLY A 59 -12.50 11.94 0.71
CA GLY A 59 -13.55 11.66 1.68
C GLY A 59 -12.97 11.50 3.08
N SER A 60 -13.74 11.86 4.11
CA SER A 60 -13.45 11.62 5.51
C SER A 60 -14.51 10.66 6.04
N THR A 61 -14.25 9.36 5.90
CA THR A 61 -15.09 8.28 6.41
C THR A 61 -14.28 7.42 7.35
N GLN A 62 -14.81 7.12 8.53
CA GLN A 62 -14.09 6.35 9.54
C GLN A 62 -13.94 4.86 9.18
N GLU A 63 -14.86 4.35 8.34
CA GLU A 63 -15.02 2.92 8.05
C GLU A 63 -14.46 2.48 6.70
N GLN A 64 -14.08 3.43 5.82
CA GLN A 64 -13.59 3.11 4.47
C GLN A 64 -12.29 3.85 4.15
N PRO A 65 -11.35 3.20 3.45
CA PRO A 65 -10.17 3.87 2.95
C PRO A 65 -10.59 5.00 2.01
N SER A 66 -10.19 6.23 2.36
CA SER A 66 -10.49 7.40 1.57
C SER A 66 -9.80 7.31 0.22
N SER A 67 -10.59 7.36 -0.86
CA SER A 67 -10.05 7.60 -2.19
C SER A 67 -9.68 9.09 -2.31
N VAL A 68 -8.58 9.38 -3.02
CA VAL A 68 -8.19 10.75 -3.35
C VAL A 68 -8.54 10.98 -4.81
N ILE A 69 -9.30 12.04 -5.08
CA ILE A 69 -9.67 12.43 -6.44
C ILE A 69 -8.91 13.70 -6.80
N LEU A 70 -8.26 13.66 -7.96
CA LEU A 70 -7.51 14.77 -8.52
C LEU A 70 -8.30 15.39 -9.66
N PHE A 71 -8.59 16.68 -9.56
CA PHE A 71 -9.16 17.49 -10.62
C PHE A 71 -8.05 18.34 -11.24
N GLU A 72 -8.04 18.42 -12.56
CA GLU A 72 -7.12 19.25 -13.32
C GLU A 72 -7.89 20.31 -14.10
N LYS A 73 -7.46 21.57 -13.98
CA LYS A 73 -7.92 22.70 -14.79
C LYS A 73 -6.76 23.16 -15.67
N SER A 74 -6.87 22.96 -16.98
CA SER A 74 -5.86 23.40 -17.93
C SER A 74 -5.89 24.92 -18.11
N ILE A 75 -4.72 25.55 -18.16
CA ILE A 75 -4.60 26.98 -18.46
C ILE A 75 -4.53 27.14 -19.98
N PRO A 76 -5.42 27.93 -20.60
CA PRO A 76 -5.35 28.20 -22.04
C PRO A 76 -3.98 28.75 -22.44
N LYS A 77 -3.34 28.15 -23.46
CA LYS A 77 -2.00 28.54 -23.94
C LYS A 77 -1.90 30.02 -24.32
N ALA A 78 -3.01 30.62 -24.74
CA ALA A 78 -3.08 32.05 -25.08
C ALA A 78 -2.71 32.96 -23.90
N LEU A 79 -3.03 32.56 -22.66
CA LEU A 79 -2.71 33.31 -21.44
C LEU A 79 -1.25 33.11 -21.00
N GLN A 80 -0.59 32.04 -21.45
CA GLN A 80 0.81 31.78 -21.11
C GLN A 80 1.79 32.67 -21.90
N GLN A 81 1.34 33.26 -23.01
CA GLN A 81 2.19 34.05 -23.92
C GLN A 81 2.11 35.57 -23.68
N THR A 82 1.28 36.04 -22.75
CA THR A 82 1.03 37.48 -22.58
C THR A 82 2.03 38.18 -21.65
N ALA A 83 3.02 37.48 -21.10
CA ALA A 83 4.15 38.15 -20.45
C ALA A 83 5.06 38.76 -21.54
N PRO A 84 5.14 40.10 -21.66
CA PRO A 84 5.94 40.72 -22.70
C PRO A 84 7.42 40.32 -22.54
N PRO A 85 8.10 39.86 -23.61
CA PRO A 85 9.49 39.39 -23.56
C PRO A 85 10.52 40.52 -23.38
N HIS A 86 10.12 41.70 -22.89
CA HIS A 86 10.95 42.89 -22.85
C HIS A 86 11.01 43.46 -21.43
N ALA A 87 12.25 43.59 -20.92
CA ALA A 87 12.66 44.29 -19.71
C ALA A 87 12.76 43.48 -18.39
N VAL A 88 13.51 42.37 -18.40
CA VAL A 88 14.45 42.11 -17.29
C VAL A 88 15.76 41.62 -17.91
N GLY A 89 16.83 42.39 -17.69
CA GLY A 89 18.15 42.09 -18.21
C GLY A 89 18.64 40.71 -17.81
N ASP A 90 19.12 39.98 -18.81
CA ASP A 90 20.35 39.19 -18.81
C ASP A 90 20.79 38.46 -17.52
N LEU A 91 19.85 37.89 -16.77
CA LEU A 91 20.09 36.72 -15.93
C LEU A 91 19.76 35.47 -16.76
N ARG A 92 20.61 35.29 -17.77
CA ARG A 92 21.07 34.03 -18.36
C ARG A 92 20.40 32.80 -17.72
N LYS A 93 19.27 32.37 -18.27
CA LYS A 93 19.22 31.32 -19.30
C LYS A 93 19.94 30.04 -18.88
N VAL A 94 19.29 29.30 -17.98
CA VAL A 94 19.16 27.85 -18.09
C VAL A 94 17.69 27.50 -17.88
N SER A 95 16.81 28.04 -18.73
CA SER A 95 15.57 27.34 -19.06
C SER A 95 15.95 26.27 -20.06
N THR A 96 16.64 25.24 -19.56
CA THR A 96 16.62 23.93 -20.20
C THR A 96 15.15 23.62 -20.32
N SER A 97 14.68 23.47 -21.56
CA SER A 97 13.53 22.63 -21.87
C SER A 97 13.88 21.22 -21.37
N GLN A 98 13.90 21.04 -20.04
CA GLN A 98 13.73 19.74 -19.47
C GLN A 98 12.34 19.39 -19.94
N ASN A 99 12.32 18.54 -20.96
CA ASN A 99 11.35 17.48 -21.06
C ASN A 99 11.35 16.86 -19.66
N ILE A 100 10.58 17.46 -18.74
CA ILE A 100 10.16 16.83 -17.51
C ILE A 100 9.30 15.73 -18.09
N SER A 101 9.95 14.62 -18.45
CA SER A 101 9.36 13.31 -18.44
C SER A 101 8.78 13.24 -17.04
N VAL A 102 7.55 13.73 -16.90
CA VAL A 102 6.73 13.56 -15.72
C VAL A 102 6.86 12.06 -15.49
N PRO A 103 7.64 11.64 -14.48
CA PRO A 103 7.78 10.22 -14.28
C PRO A 103 6.35 9.77 -14.01
N ASN A 104 5.81 8.94 -14.90
CA ASN A 104 4.54 8.24 -14.69
C ASN A 104 4.68 7.24 -13.51
N SER A 105 5.53 7.54 -12.52
CA SER A 105 5.52 6.91 -11.23
C SER A 105 4.32 7.46 -10.47
N ILE A 106 3.18 6.81 -10.69
CA ILE A 106 2.05 6.88 -9.78
C ILE A 106 2.58 6.42 -8.42
N HIS A 107 2.92 7.37 -7.56
CA HIS A 107 3.31 7.07 -6.19
C HIS A 107 2.05 6.70 -5.42
N ILE A 108 1.70 5.42 -5.44
CA ILE A 108 0.69 4.84 -4.56
C ILE A 108 1.32 4.79 -3.16
N GLY A 109 1.22 5.90 -2.44
CA GLY A 109 1.63 5.99 -1.05
C GLY A 109 0.52 5.47 -0.15
N PHE A 110 0.70 4.30 0.46
CA PHE A 110 -0.17 3.86 1.55
C PHE A 110 0.24 4.58 2.83
N TYR A 111 -0.67 5.38 3.39
CA TYR A 111 -0.45 5.96 4.71
C TYR A 111 -0.66 4.88 5.77
N LEU A 112 0.42 4.26 6.25
CA LEU A 112 0.35 3.41 7.43
C LEU A 112 0.44 4.30 8.69
N PRO A 113 -0.57 4.27 9.58
CA PRO A 113 -0.52 5.01 10.83
C PRO A 113 0.73 4.60 11.64
N LYS A 114 1.40 5.57 12.29
CA LYS A 114 2.60 5.30 13.11
C LYS A 114 2.38 4.23 14.19
N ILE A 115 1.13 4.03 14.62
CA ILE A 115 0.79 3.00 15.60
C ILE A 115 0.90 1.58 15.01
N VAL A 116 0.52 1.41 13.73
CA VAL A 116 0.61 0.11 13.04
C VAL A 116 2.06 -0.33 12.89
N ILE A 117 2.97 0.60 12.62
CA ILE A 117 4.41 0.32 12.52
C ILE A 117 4.97 -0.17 13.87
N LYS A 118 4.51 0.40 14.99
CA LYS A 118 4.91 -0.07 16.33
C LYS A 118 4.44 -1.50 16.60
N TRP A 119 3.17 -1.80 16.31
CA TRP A 119 2.62 -3.14 16.49
C TRP A 119 3.28 -4.19 15.58
N ALA A 120 3.56 -3.85 14.32
CA ALA A 120 4.25 -4.74 13.39
C ALA A 120 5.64 -5.16 13.91
N SER A 121 6.39 -4.20 14.48
CA SER A 121 7.68 -4.49 15.11
C SER A 121 7.55 -5.44 16.31
N THR A 122 6.57 -5.19 17.20
CA THR A 122 6.32 -6.06 18.36
C THR A 122 5.90 -7.48 17.96
N ILE A 123 5.02 -7.62 16.96
CA ILE A 123 4.61 -8.93 16.45
C ILE A 123 5.78 -9.66 15.80
N GLY A 124 6.61 -8.95 15.02
CA GLY A 124 7.82 -9.52 14.42
C GLY A 124 8.79 -10.06 15.46
N ALA A 125 9.03 -9.31 16.55
CA ALA A 125 9.87 -9.76 17.66
C ALA A 125 9.31 -11.00 18.37
N LEU A 126 7.99 -11.07 18.59
CA LEU A 126 7.34 -12.24 19.19
C LEU A 126 7.48 -13.49 18.31
N VAL A 127 7.20 -13.38 17.01
CA VAL A 127 7.35 -14.50 16.07
C VAL A 127 8.80 -14.98 16.04
N PHE A 128 9.77 -14.07 16.05
CA PHE A 128 11.19 -14.41 16.09
C PHE A 128 11.58 -15.16 17.39
N MET A 129 11.06 -14.73 18.54
CA MET A 129 11.28 -15.41 19.82
C MET A 129 10.67 -16.83 19.82
N PHE A 130 9.45 -16.99 19.31
CA PHE A 130 8.82 -18.30 19.14
C PHE A 130 9.63 -19.21 18.21
N PHE A 131 10.16 -18.66 17.12
CA PHE A 131 11.03 -19.39 16.20
C PHE A 131 12.30 -19.88 16.88
N ILE A 132 13.01 -19.04 17.64
CA ILE A 132 14.20 -19.47 18.40
C ILE A 132 13.85 -20.58 19.39
N LEU A 133 12.74 -20.43 20.13
CA LEU A 133 12.30 -21.44 21.09
C LEU A 133 11.98 -22.76 20.41
N TYR A 134 11.29 -22.72 19.27
CA TYR A 134 10.95 -23.91 18.48
C TYR A 134 12.19 -24.66 17.99
N TYR A 135 13.22 -23.95 17.51
CA TYR A 135 14.46 -24.57 17.02
C TYR A 135 15.38 -25.06 18.13
N THR A 136 15.30 -24.49 19.34
CA THR A 136 16.14 -24.89 20.46
C THR A 136 15.52 -25.98 21.33
N MET A 137 14.19 -26.07 21.40
CA MET A 137 13.45 -27.08 22.18
C MET A 137 13.88 -28.55 21.94
N PRO A 138 14.04 -29.02 20.68
CA PRO A 138 14.43 -30.41 20.43
C PRO A 138 15.78 -30.77 21.04
N LYS A 139 16.72 -29.82 21.11
CA LYS A 139 18.05 -30.02 21.71
C LYS A 139 17.97 -30.18 23.22
N TYR A 140 17.06 -29.46 23.89
CA TYR A 140 16.86 -29.59 25.33
C TYR A 140 16.18 -30.90 25.71
N LEU A 141 15.22 -31.37 24.90
CA LEU A 141 14.55 -32.64 25.15
C LEU A 141 15.50 -33.84 25.05
N GLN A 142 16.45 -33.84 24.11
CA GLN A 142 17.46 -34.90 23.99
C GLN A 142 18.45 -34.93 25.17
N LEU A 143 18.75 -33.77 25.76
CA LEU A 143 19.67 -33.69 26.90
C LEU A 143 19.05 -34.25 28.20
N SER A 144 17.72 -34.14 28.36
CA SER A 144 17.02 -34.62 29.55
C SER A 144 16.86 -36.15 29.59
N THR A 145 16.89 -36.83 28.44
CA THR A 145 16.74 -38.29 28.38
C THR A 145 18.05 -39.07 28.58
N GLY A 146 19.21 -38.38 28.54
CA GLY A 146 20.52 -39.02 28.63
C GLY A 146 21.05 -39.30 30.05
N PHE A 147 20.35 -38.87 31.11
CA PHE A 147 20.90 -38.90 32.48
C PHE A 147 20.41 -40.06 33.36
N HIS A 148 19.69 -41.04 32.81
CA HIS A 148 19.07 -42.09 33.63
C HIS A 148 19.33 -43.54 33.19
N HIS A 149 20.35 -43.81 32.38
CA HIS A 149 20.56 -45.16 31.85
C HIS A 149 21.97 -45.74 31.87
N ASP A 150 22.81 -45.36 32.83
CA ASP A 150 24.01 -46.14 33.14
C ASP A 150 24.18 -46.22 34.66
N ASP A 151 23.80 -47.38 35.23
CA ASP A 151 24.46 -47.96 36.42
C ASP A 151 23.88 -49.33 36.86
N ARG A 152 23.01 -49.99 36.08
CA ARG A 152 22.39 -51.25 36.58
C ARG A 152 22.13 -52.37 35.58
N ALA A 153 23.02 -52.57 34.61
CA ALA A 153 22.93 -53.75 33.74
C ALA A 153 24.31 -54.30 33.35
N SER A 154 25.12 -54.69 34.33
CA SER A 154 26.33 -55.50 34.12
C SER A 154 26.28 -56.81 34.90
N THR A 155 25.11 -57.46 34.97
CA THR A 155 24.96 -58.82 35.52
C THR A 155 23.62 -59.42 35.09
N LEU A 156 23.55 -59.98 33.87
CA LEU A 156 22.60 -61.03 33.41
C LEU A 156 22.26 -60.87 31.92
N GLN A 157 23.22 -61.15 31.03
CA GLN A 157 22.87 -61.65 29.69
C GLN A 157 24.09 -62.25 28.99
N LYS A 158 24.66 -63.25 29.65
CA LYS A 158 25.36 -64.33 28.96
C LYS A 158 24.35 -65.47 28.99
N ASP A 159 24.09 -66.05 27.82
CA ASP A 159 23.16 -67.16 27.59
C ASP A 159 21.74 -66.74 27.17
N ASP A 160 21.62 -66.19 25.97
CA ASP A 160 20.56 -66.63 25.04
C ASP A 160 20.84 -66.15 23.61
N MET A 161 21.92 -66.70 23.03
CA MET A 161 21.97 -66.91 21.59
C MET A 161 21.21 -68.20 21.28
N LYS A 162 20.03 -68.08 20.67
CA LYS A 162 19.61 -68.83 19.46
C LYS A 162 18.10 -68.80 19.30
N LEU A 163 17.69 -68.87 18.03
CA LEU A 163 16.34 -69.14 17.51
C LEU A 163 15.39 -67.94 17.41
N ARG A 164 15.47 -67.28 16.25
CA ARG A 164 14.43 -67.17 15.20
C ARG A 164 14.75 -65.91 14.39
N GLY A 165 15.06 -65.94 13.10
CA GLY A 165 14.57 -66.84 12.06
C GLY A 165 13.42 -66.16 11.33
N ALA A 166 13.78 -65.40 10.30
CA ALA A 166 13.05 -65.07 9.08
C ALA A 166 11.53 -64.85 9.16
N ILE A 167 11.08 -63.61 8.89
CA ILE A 167 9.98 -63.34 7.94
C ILE A 167 10.31 -62.05 7.19
N GLU A 168 10.54 -62.23 5.90
CA GLU A 168 10.59 -61.27 4.81
C GLU A 168 9.15 -60.87 4.45
N VAL A 169 8.82 -59.57 4.46
CA VAL A 169 7.66 -59.03 3.73
C VAL A 169 8.07 -57.74 3.06
N ASP A 170 8.25 -57.90 1.77
CA ASP A 170 8.32 -56.97 0.66
C ASP A 170 7.03 -56.12 0.58
N SER A 171 7.14 -54.80 0.38
CA SER A 171 6.09 -53.90 -0.15
C SER A 171 6.60 -52.45 -0.24
N ASP A 172 7.20 -52.13 -1.37
CA ASP A 172 7.00 -50.86 -2.12
C ASP A 172 6.33 -51.28 -3.45
N PRO A 173 5.72 -50.43 -4.30
CA PRO A 173 5.63 -48.97 -4.27
C PRO A 173 4.20 -48.44 -4.61
N SER A 174 3.93 -47.16 -4.40
CA SER A 174 3.09 -46.34 -5.33
C SER A 174 3.08 -44.90 -4.81
N GLU A 175 3.68 -43.97 -5.55
CA GLU A 175 2.91 -43.07 -6.42
C GLU A 175 1.73 -42.42 -5.69
N ASP A 176 1.91 -41.17 -5.25
CA ASP A 176 1.09 -40.12 -5.87
C ASP A 176 1.65 -38.73 -5.63
N ALA A 177 1.85 -38.07 -6.77
CA ALA A 177 2.19 -36.67 -6.89
C ALA A 177 1.02 -35.79 -6.43
N MET A 178 1.31 -34.71 -5.72
CA MET A 178 0.52 -33.47 -5.85
C MET A 178 1.41 -32.24 -5.62
N THR A 179 2.13 -31.87 -6.67
CA THR A 179 2.28 -30.45 -7.03
C THR A 179 0.94 -29.91 -7.48
N TRP A 180 0.47 -28.77 -6.94
CA TRP A 180 -0.15 -27.70 -7.73
C TRP A 180 0.09 -26.34 -7.10
N TRP A 181 0.33 -25.39 -7.99
CA TRP A 181 0.58 -23.97 -7.82
C TRP A 181 -0.71 -23.15 -7.64
N VAL A 182 -0.52 -21.91 -7.19
CA VAL A 182 -1.23 -20.67 -7.60
C VAL A 182 -2.71 -20.53 -7.24
N GLN A 183 -2.96 -19.54 -6.38
CA GLN A 183 -4.23 -18.82 -6.35
C GLN A 183 -4.07 -17.52 -7.15
N ARG A 184 -4.67 -17.49 -8.35
CA ARG A 184 -4.89 -16.28 -9.16
C ARG A 184 -6.22 -16.44 -9.90
N SER A 185 -7.19 -15.58 -9.60
CA SER A 185 -8.05 -14.90 -10.60
C SER A 185 -8.90 -13.87 -9.85
N ASN A 186 -8.82 -12.59 -10.20
CA ASN A 186 -9.53 -11.93 -11.31
C ASN A 186 -11.06 -11.90 -11.12
N SER A 187 -11.55 -10.72 -10.71
CA SER A 187 -12.68 -10.05 -11.36
C SER A 187 -12.16 -8.66 -11.72
N ASP A 188 -11.50 -8.49 -12.87
CA ASP A 188 -12.15 -8.09 -14.12
C ASP A 188 -13.40 -7.24 -13.90
N SER A 189 -13.15 -5.93 -14.08
CA SER A 189 -13.93 -5.03 -14.93
C SER A 189 -15.20 -5.61 -15.54
N ASP A 190 -16.33 -5.08 -15.07
CA ASP A 190 -17.46 -4.82 -15.95
C ASP A 190 -17.60 -3.30 -16.10
N GLU A 191 -17.46 -2.88 -17.36
CA GLU A 191 -17.96 -1.63 -17.90
C GLU A 191 -19.40 -1.38 -17.45
N LYS A 192 -19.68 -0.21 -16.86
CA LYS A 192 -20.98 0.45 -17.03
C LYS A 192 -20.79 1.96 -17.20
N GLY A 193 -20.86 2.37 -18.47
CA GLY A 193 -21.67 3.50 -18.93
C GLY A 193 -21.38 4.86 -18.30
N PHE A 194 -20.66 5.69 -19.04
CA PHE A 194 -20.89 7.14 -19.01
C PHE A 194 -22.35 7.41 -19.41
N VAL A 195 -23.11 8.02 -18.50
CA VAL A 195 -24.32 8.75 -18.87
C VAL A 195 -23.93 10.22 -18.90
N LEU A 196 -23.84 10.76 -20.11
CA LEU A 196 -23.97 12.18 -20.37
C LEU A 196 -25.39 12.58 -19.95
N VAL A 197 -25.51 13.48 -18.98
CA VAL A 197 -26.75 14.23 -18.76
C VAL A 197 -26.44 15.65 -19.24
N GLU A 198 -27.12 16.07 -20.31
CA GLU A 198 -27.24 17.47 -20.72
C GLU A 198 -27.93 18.32 -19.65
#